data_AF-A0A9E4VQF9-F1
#
_entry.id   AF-A0A9E4VQF9-F1
#
_cell.length_a   1.000
_cell.length_b   1.000
_cell.length_c   1.000
_cell.angle_alpha   90.00
_cell.angle_beta   90.00
_cell.angle_gamma   90.00
#
_symmetry.space_group_name_H-M   'P 1'
#
loop_
_entity.id
_entity.type
_entity.pdbx_description
1 polymer ?
#
loop_
_entity_poly.entity_id
_entity_poly.type
_entity_poly.pdbx_seq_one_letter_code
_entity_poly.pdbx_strand_id
1 'polypeptide(L)' 'MVRVYVDMVADLFHFGHVELLRQARALGDYLLVGVHSDDDVLAHKRKTILTMEERAAVVAGCR' A
#
# COMPACT_ATOMS: atom_id res chain seq x y z
N MET A 1 5.83 -18.66 11.98
CA MET A 1 5.92 -17.59 10.96
C MET A 1 4.53 -17.01 10.75
N VAL A 2 4.29 -15.82 11.28
CA VAL A 2 3.03 -15.08 11.10
C VAL A 2 3.17 -14.17 9.88
N ARG A 3 2.21 -14.23 8.95
CA ARG A 3 2.15 -13.36 7.76
C ARG A 3 1.01 -12.37 7.93
N VAL A 4 1.30 -11.09 7.73
CA VAL A 4 0.35 -9.99 7.81
C VAL A 4 0.06 -9.50 6.39
N TYR A 5 -1.21 -9.21 6.10
CA TYR A 5 -1.64 -8.61 4.84
C TYR A 5 -2.26 -7.24 5.11
N VAL A 6 -1.90 -6.26 4.28
CA VAL A 6 -2.52 -4.93 4.24
C VAL A 6 -2.77 -4.58 2.78
N ASP A 7 -3.95 -4.09 2.46
CA ASP A 7 -4.26 -3.49 1.16
C ASP A 7 -4.39 -1.97 1.28
N MET A 8 -4.04 -1.27 0.21
CA MET A 8 -4.16 0.18 0.12
C MET A 8 -4.13 0.67 -1.31
N VAL A 9 -4.65 1.88 -1.56
CA VAL A 9 -4.40 2.55 -2.85
C VAL A 9 -3.02 3.18 -2.88
N ALA A 10 -2.49 3.71 -1.77
CA ALA A 10 -1.13 4.27 -1.69
C ALA A 10 -0.82 5.41 -2.68
N ASP A 11 -1.85 6.13 -3.14
CA ASP A 11 -1.64 7.33 -3.94
C ASP A 11 -1.03 8.45 -3.09
N LEU A 12 -0.11 9.23 -3.67
CA LEU A 12 0.67 10.25 -2.97
C LEU A 12 1.26 9.74 -1.63
N PHE A 13 2.03 8.66 -1.70
CA PHE A 13 2.59 7.96 -0.52
C PHE A 13 3.32 8.91 0.45
N HIS A 14 3.06 8.78 1.76
CA HIS A 14 3.46 9.76 2.77
C HIS A 14 3.61 9.13 4.16
N PHE A 15 4.02 9.90 5.17
CA PHE A 15 4.34 9.40 6.53
C PHE A 15 3.23 8.54 7.16
N GLY A 16 1.96 8.89 6.98
CA GLY A 16 0.83 8.08 7.48
C GLY A 16 0.79 6.66 6.91
N HIS A 17 1.16 6.48 5.64
CA HIS A 17 1.28 5.17 5.02
C HIS A 17 2.47 4.38 5.61
N VAL A 18 3.61 5.05 5.83
CA VAL A 18 4.78 4.43 6.48
C VAL A 18 4.44 3.94 7.88
N GLU A 19 3.75 4.76 8.69
CA GLU A 19 3.38 4.38 10.05
C GLU A 19 2.38 3.21 10.08
N LEU A 20 1.42 3.18 9.15
CA LEU A 20 0.54 2.03 8.96
C LEU A 20 1.33 0.75 8.69
N LEU A 21 2.26 0.78 7.72
CA LEU A 21 3.07 -0.39 7.37
C LEU A 21 4.00 -0.80 8.53
N ARG A 22 4.57 0.16 9.27
CA ARG A 22 5.40 -0.10 10.45
C ARG A 22 4.62 -0.83 11.54
N GLN A 23 3.39 -0.38 11.84
CA GLN A 23 2.52 -1.01 12.82
C GLN A 23 2.08 -2.41 12.35
N ALA A 24 1.70 -2.56 11.08
CA ALA A 24 1.35 -3.86 10.50
C ALA A 24 2.52 -4.85 10.54
N ARG A 25 3.74 -4.40 10.22
CA ARG A 25 4.96 -5.22 10.26
C ARG A 25 5.25 -5.77 11.65
N ALA A 26 4.92 -5.02 12.71
CA ALA A 26 5.12 -5.43 14.09
C ALA A 26 4.18 -6.57 14.56
N LEU A 27 3.11 -6.86 13.80
CA LEU A 27 2.15 -7.92 14.11
C LEU A 27 2.57 -9.32 13.61
N GLY A 28 3.70 -9.44 12.90
CA GLY A 28 4.15 -10.72 12.40
C GLY A 28 5.58 -10.73 11.88
N ASP A 29 5.94 -11.79 11.15
CA ASP A 29 7.29 -12.04 10.64
C ASP A 29 7.46 -11.63 9.18
N TYR A 30 6.36 -11.46 8.45
CA TYR A 30 6.32 -11.08 7.05
C TYR A 30 5.12 -10.18 6.77
N LEU A 31 5.32 -9.08 6.05
CA LEU A 31 4.26 -8.16 5.63
C LEU A 31 4.10 -8.23 4.11
N LEU A 32 2.90 -8.59 3.66
CA LEU A 32 2.47 -8.53 2.26
C LEU A 32 1.59 -7.30 2.07
N VAL A 33 1.95 -6.42 1.13
CA VAL A 33 1.18 -5.21 0.83
C VAL A 33 0.53 -5.35 -0.54
N GLY A 34 -0.81 -5.30 -0.57
CA GLY A 34 -1.59 -5.24 -1.79
C GLY A 34 -1.81 -3.80 -2.25
N VAL A 35 -1.61 -3.52 -3.54
CA VAL A 35 -1.90 -2.21 -4.14
C VAL A 35 -3.06 -2.38 -5.11
N HIS A 36 -4.14 -1.63 -4.92
CA HIS A 36 -5.31 -1.72 -5.81
C HIS A 36 -5.00 -1.22 -7.22
N SER A 37 -5.63 -1.84 -8.22
CA SER A 37 -5.57 -1.41 -9.61
C SER A 37 -6.19 -0.04 -9.81
N ASP A 38 -5.80 0.66 -10.89
CA ASP A 38 -6.39 1.97 -11.22
C ASP A 38 -7.90 1.84 -11.51
N ASP A 39 -8.33 0.73 -12.13
CA ASP A 39 -9.73 0.43 -12.43
C ASP A 39 -10.56 0.21 -11.16
N ASP A 40 -10.04 -0.58 -10.20
CA ASP A 40 -10.72 -0.82 -8.93
C ASP A 40 -10.89 0.47 -8.12
N VAL A 41 -9.85 1.32 -8.10
CA VAL A 41 -9.91 2.60 -7.40
C VAL A 41 -10.93 3.52 -8.06
N LEU A 42 -10.96 3.60 -9.39
CA LEU A 42 -11.92 4.43 -10.13
C LEU A 42 -13.37 3.96 -9.94
N ALA A 43 -13.59 2.65 -9.80
CA ALA A 43 -14.92 2.10 -9.56
C ALA A 43 -15.49 2.46 -8.17
N HIS A 44 -14.64 2.73 -7.18
CA HIS A 44 -15.06 2.95 -5.79
C HIS A 44 -14.76 4.36 -5.26
N LYS A 45 -13.83 5.10 -5.86
CA LYS A 45 -13.30 6.39 -5.40
C LYS A 45 -12.87 7.27 -6.57
N ARG A 46 -12.27 8.42 -6.26
CA ARG A 46 -11.70 9.34 -7.25
C ARG A 46 -10.47 8.69 -7.89
N LYS A 47 -10.23 9.04 -9.15
CA LYS A 47 -9.01 8.67 -9.89
C LYS A 47 -7.77 9.10 -9.11
N THR A 48 -6.77 8.23 -9.06
CA THR A 48 -5.45 8.51 -8.48
C THR A 48 -4.64 9.48 -9.33
N ILE A 49 -3.68 10.15 -8.70
CA ILE A 49 -2.68 10.97 -9.39
C ILE A 49 -1.60 10.07 -10.00
N LEU A 50 -1.13 9.08 -9.24
CA LEU A 50 -0.14 8.10 -9.67
C LEU A 50 -0.80 6.84 -10.25
N THR A 51 -0.15 6.25 -11.25
CA THR A 51 -0.51 4.94 -11.80
C THR A 51 -0.29 3.83 -10.76
N MET A 52 -0.94 2.68 -10.94
CA MET A 52 -0.71 1.51 -10.08
C MET A 52 0.77 1.13 -9.98
N GLU A 53 1.52 1.17 -11.09
CA GLU A 53 2.94 0.83 -11.12
C GLU A 53 3.78 1.80 -10.29
N GLU A 54 3.54 3.10 -10.39
CA GLU A 54 4.22 4.12 -9.59
C GLU A 54 3.91 3.96 -8.10
N ARG A 55 2.63 3.70 -7.76
CA ARG A 55 2.18 3.45 -6.38
C ARG A 55 2.84 2.19 -5.81
N ALA A 56 2.92 1.11 -6.59
CA ALA A 56 3.61 -0.11 -6.18
C ALA A 56 5.11 0.11 -5.99
N ALA A 57 5.76 0.88 -6.86
CA ALA A 57 7.18 1.18 -6.77
C ALA A 57 7.53 1.95 -5.49
N VAL A 58 6.74 2.97 -5.11
CA VAL A 58 6.99 3.73 -3.87
C VAL A 58 6.73 2.88 -2.62
N VAL A 59 5.70 2.03 -2.63
CA VAL A 59 5.42 1.08 -1.53
C VAL A 59 6.57 0.09 -1.38
N ALA A 60 7.09 -0.47 -2.49
CA ALA A 60 8.23 -1.39 -2.48
C ALA A 60 9.53 -0.73 -2.00
N GLY A 61 9.65 0.60 -2.13
CA GLY A 61 10.76 1.38 -1.59
C GLY A 61 10.72 1.60 -0.07
N CYS A 62 9.58 1.36 0.58
CA CYS A 62 9.42 1.51 2.03
C CYS A 62 10.06 0.33 2.77
N ARG A 63 10.99 0.64 3.69
CA ARG A 63 11.79 -0.35 4.46
C ARG A 63 11.31 -0.50 5.89
#